data_AF-A0A370K488-F1
#
_entry.id   AF-A0A370K488-F1
#
_cell.length_a   1.000
_cell.length_b   1.000
_cell.length_c   1.000
_cell.angle_alpha   90.00
_cell.angle_beta   90.00
_cell.angle_gamma   90.00
#
_symmetry.space_group_name_H-M   'P 1'
#
loop_
_entity.id
_entity.type
_entity.pdbx_description
1 polymer ?
#
loop_
_entity_poly.entity_id
_entity_poly.type
_entity_poly.pdbx_seq_one_letter_code
_entity_poly.pdbx_strand_id
1 'polypeptide(L)'
;MAKTAKEGKVRLRAGDVLSEFLETLWYLGAILAGLLLLFAILTVAMYYFGGPVETLNRTPTHFGETIYFCGITALTIGYGDVVPTTAFGRLDALLLGLDGLLITGLIIAAAVRGVQAASREIDLPD
;
A
#
# COMPACT_ATOMS: atom_id res chain seq x y z
N MET A 1 -62.94 -9.25 3.76
CA MET A 1 -62.65 -8.49 2.53
C MET A 1 -61.28 -7.81 2.69
N ALA A 2 -60.41 -8.03 1.70
CA ALA A 2 -59.18 -7.31 1.32
C ALA A 2 -58.21 -6.85 2.44
N LYS A 3 -57.08 -7.54 2.69
CA LYS A 3 -55.84 -7.62 1.88
C LYS A 3 -55.10 -6.27 1.82
N THR A 4 -54.02 -6.12 2.59
CA THR A 4 -52.74 -5.64 2.05
C THR A 4 -51.59 -5.87 3.03
N ALA A 5 -50.84 -6.94 2.76
CA ALA A 5 -49.47 -7.09 3.22
C ALA A 5 -48.66 -5.89 2.71
N LYS A 6 -48.04 -5.16 3.63
CA LYS A 6 -47.03 -4.16 3.29
C LYS A 6 -45.74 -4.92 2.97
N GLU A 7 -45.67 -5.47 1.76
CA GLU A 7 -44.45 -6.01 1.19
C GLU A 7 -43.45 -4.87 1.05
N GLY A 8 -42.52 -4.78 2.02
CA GLY A 8 -41.30 -4.00 1.90
C GLY A 8 -40.44 -4.62 0.80
N LYS A 9 -40.67 -4.20 -0.45
CA LYS A 9 -39.78 -4.50 -1.56
C LYS A 9 -38.44 -3.80 -1.31
N VAL A 10 -37.50 -4.49 -0.68
CA VAL A 10 -36.08 -4.21 -0.85
C VAL A 10 -35.75 -4.64 -2.29
N ARG A 11 -36.01 -3.73 -3.24
CA ARG A 11 -35.53 -3.84 -4.61
C ARG A 11 -34.02 -3.63 -4.54
N LEU A 12 -33.25 -4.70 -4.34
CA LEU A 12 -31.83 -4.71 -4.64
C LEU A 12 -31.69 -4.41 -6.13
N ARG A 13 -31.34 -3.17 -6.43
CA ARG A 13 -31.05 -2.72 -7.79
C ARG A 13 -29.66 -3.29 -8.11
N ALA A 14 -29.55 -4.09 -9.17
CA ALA A 14 -28.26 -4.67 -9.58
C ALA A 14 -27.14 -3.61 -9.76
N GLY A 15 -27.53 -2.36 -10.03
CA GLY A 15 -26.60 -1.22 -10.08
C GLY A 15 -25.99 -0.83 -8.73
N ASP A 16 -26.72 -1.00 -7.63
CA ASP A 16 -26.25 -0.61 -6.29
C ASP A 16 -25.17 -1.60 -5.79
N VAL A 17 -25.35 -2.89 -6.08
CA VAL A 17 -24.36 -3.95 -5.78
C VAL A 17 -23.08 -3.77 -6.59
N LEU A 18 -23.21 -3.43 -7.89
CA LEU A 18 -22.06 -3.20 -8.74
C LEU A 18 -21.28 -1.94 -8.31
N SER A 19 -21.96 -0.88 -7.89
CA SER A 19 -21.28 0.31 -7.36
C SER A 19 -20.58 0.03 -6.04
N GLU A 20 -21.19 -0.70 -5.10
CA GLU A 20 -20.55 -1.08 -3.82
C GLU A 20 -19.31 -1.96 -4.04
N PHE A 21 -19.39 -2.90 -4.99
CA PHE A 21 -18.26 -3.76 -5.36
C PHE A 21 -17.12 -2.96 -6.00
N LEU A 22 -17.46 -2.01 -6.88
CA LEU A 22 -16.49 -1.12 -7.53
C LEU A 22 -15.85 -0.16 -6.53
N GLU A 23 -16.62 0.34 -5.56
CA GLU A 23 -16.12 1.19 -4.47
C GLU A 23 -15.15 0.41 -3.60
N THR A 24 -15.44 -0.84 -3.26
CA THR A 24 -14.55 -1.70 -2.45
C THR A 24 -13.20 -1.94 -3.15
N LEU A 25 -13.23 -2.20 -4.46
CA LEU A 25 -12.01 -2.33 -5.27
C LEU A 25 -11.26 -0.99 -5.40
N TRP A 26 -12.00 0.11 -5.53
CA TRP A 26 -11.42 1.44 -5.63
C TRP A 26 -10.82 1.91 -4.31
N TYR A 27 -11.41 1.56 -3.17
CA TYR A 27 -10.85 1.80 -1.84
C TYR A 27 -9.51 1.09 -1.65
N LEU A 28 -9.40 -0.20 -2.04
CA LEU A 28 -8.12 -0.92 -2.00
C LEU A 28 -7.06 -0.25 -2.88
N GLY A 29 -7.44 0.16 -4.09
CA GLY A 29 -6.55 0.90 -4.99
C GLY A 29 -6.18 2.29 -4.47
N ALA A 30 -7.10 2.99 -3.82
CA ALA A 30 -6.89 4.32 -3.24
C ALA A 30 -5.96 4.26 -2.02
N ILE A 31 -6.08 3.23 -1.18
CA ILE A 31 -5.15 2.99 -0.07
C ILE A 31 -3.74 2.74 -0.62
N LEU A 32 -3.61 1.87 -1.64
CA LEU A 32 -2.31 1.61 -2.26
C LEU A 32 -1.73 2.88 -2.90
N ALA A 33 -2.54 3.67 -3.62
CA ALA A 33 -2.11 4.93 -4.20
C ALA A 33 -1.68 5.94 -3.12
N GLY A 34 -2.38 5.98 -1.99
CA GLY A 34 -2.03 6.79 -0.83
C GLY A 34 -0.68 6.39 -0.22
N LEU A 35 -0.43 5.09 -0.06
CA LEU A 35 0.87 4.58 0.41
C LEU A 35 1.99 4.86 -0.59
N LEU A 36 1.75 4.68 -1.89
CA LEU A 36 2.74 5.03 -2.93
C LEU A 36 3.04 6.54 -2.97
N LEU A 37 2.03 7.37 -2.72
CA LEU A 37 2.20 8.82 -2.61
C LEU A 37 2.98 9.19 -1.35
N LEU A 38 2.71 8.51 -0.22
CA LEU A 38 3.49 8.65 1.00
C LEU A 38 4.95 8.25 0.76
N PHE A 39 5.21 7.10 0.13
CA PHE A 39 6.55 6.66 -0.27
C PHE A 39 7.28 7.72 -1.11
N ALA A 40 6.61 8.31 -2.10
CA ALA A 40 7.18 9.36 -2.94
C ALA A 40 7.51 10.62 -2.11
N ILE A 41 6.63 11.02 -1.18
CA ILE A 41 6.86 12.16 -0.28
C ILE A 41 8.06 11.89 0.63
N LEU A 42 8.15 10.71 1.25
CA LEU A 42 9.26 10.33 2.12
C LEU A 42 10.58 10.26 1.32
N THR A 43 10.55 9.76 0.09
CA THR A 43 11.73 9.75 -0.79
C THR A 43 12.22 11.17 -1.10
N VAL A 44 11.30 12.09 -1.38
CA VAL A 44 11.63 13.52 -1.58
C VAL A 44 12.15 14.15 -0.29
N ALA A 45 11.53 13.85 0.86
CA ALA A 45 11.97 14.34 2.16
C ALA A 45 13.39 13.85 2.50
N MET A 46 13.70 12.58 2.24
CA MET A 46 15.03 12.00 2.42
C MET A 46 16.07 12.71 1.54
N TYR A 47 15.74 13.02 0.29
CA TYR A 47 16.64 13.72 -0.62
C TYR A 47 17.00 15.14 -0.15
N TYR A 48 16.01 15.90 0.35
CA TYR A 48 16.25 17.28 0.77
C TYR A 48 16.77 17.41 2.21
N PHE A 49 16.30 16.56 3.13
CA PHE A 49 16.54 16.70 4.57
C PHE A 49 17.28 15.51 5.20
N GLY A 50 17.25 14.35 4.56
CA GLY A 50 17.81 13.11 5.12
C GLY A 50 19.33 13.04 5.10
N GLY A 51 19.97 13.72 4.14
CA GLY A 51 21.43 13.68 3.95
C GLY A 51 21.99 12.24 3.90
N PRO A 52 21.48 11.37 3.00
CA PRO A 52 22.08 10.07 2.79
C PRO A 52 23.52 10.20 2.28
N VAL A 53 24.39 9.33 2.78
CA VAL A 53 25.81 9.31 2.46
C VAL A 53 26.18 7.89 2.07
N GLU A 54 26.93 7.74 0.98
CA GLU A 54 27.53 6.46 0.60
C GLU A 54 28.57 6.05 1.64
N THR A 55 28.50 4.81 2.13
CA THR A 55 29.41 4.34 3.17
C THR A 55 30.83 4.11 2.65
N LEU A 56 31.00 3.78 1.36
CA LEU A 56 32.29 3.46 0.76
C LEU A 56 33.15 4.72 0.50
N ASN A 57 32.59 5.70 -0.20
CA ASN A 57 33.32 6.92 -0.61
C ASN A 57 33.09 8.12 0.33
N ARG A 58 32.13 8.01 1.28
CA ARG A 58 31.67 9.13 2.13
C ARG A 58 31.24 10.37 1.33
N THR A 59 30.78 10.15 0.10
CA THR A 59 30.27 11.18 -0.79
C THR A 59 28.78 11.42 -0.53
N PRO A 60 28.30 12.66 -0.67
CA PRO A 60 26.87 12.94 -0.71
C PRO A 60 26.24 12.16 -1.86
N THR A 61 25.15 11.46 -1.58
CA THR A 61 24.50 10.61 -2.59
C THR A 61 23.79 11.43 -3.65
N HIS A 62 23.80 10.93 -4.88
CA HIS A 62 23.01 11.51 -5.95
C HIS A 62 21.52 11.14 -5.82
N PHE A 63 20.66 11.79 -6.61
CA PHE A 63 19.21 11.55 -6.60
C PHE A 63 18.85 10.07 -6.85
N GLY A 64 19.54 9.43 -7.80
CA GLY A 64 19.32 8.01 -8.12
C GLY A 64 19.65 7.07 -6.96
N GLU A 65 20.73 7.34 -6.23
CA GLU A 65 21.12 6.56 -5.06
C GLU A 65 20.20 6.78 -3.87
N THR A 66 19.61 7.97 -3.76
CA THR A 66 18.60 8.25 -2.73
C THR A 66 17.32 7.46 -2.99
N ILE A 67 16.86 7.40 -4.24
CA ILE A 67 15.71 6.55 -4.61
C ILE A 67 16.04 5.07 -4.36
N TYR A 68 17.23 4.63 -4.76
CA TYR A 68 17.69 3.27 -4.50
C TYR A 68 17.67 2.96 -3.01
N PHE A 69 18.24 3.82 -2.16
CA PHE A 69 18.22 3.68 -0.71
C PHE A 69 16.79 3.59 -0.15
N CYS A 70 15.89 4.48 -0.58
CA CYS A 70 14.49 4.46 -0.14
C CYS A 70 13.79 3.18 -0.58
N GLY A 71 14.04 2.71 -1.81
CA GLY A 71 13.50 1.46 -2.34
C GLY A 71 13.97 0.23 -1.57
N ILE A 72 15.27 0.07 -1.36
CA ILE A 72 15.81 -1.08 -0.60
C ILE A 72 15.40 -1.04 0.87
N THR A 73 15.14 0.15 1.42
CA THR A 73 14.66 0.33 2.80
C THR A 73 13.18 -0.06 2.92
N ALA A 74 12.33 0.41 2.01
CA ALA A 74 10.92 0.03 1.97
C ALA A 74 10.74 -1.47 1.67
N LEU A 75 11.57 -2.04 0.80
CA LEU A 75 11.61 -3.48 0.56
C LEU A 75 12.24 -4.28 1.71
N THR A 76 12.72 -3.62 2.77
CA THR A 76 13.36 -4.23 3.94
C THR A 76 14.64 -5.03 3.63
N ILE A 77 15.29 -4.75 2.49
CA ILE A 77 16.55 -5.38 2.08
C ILE A 77 17.72 -4.79 2.87
N GLY A 78 17.84 -3.46 2.88
CA GLY A 78 18.79 -2.73 3.72
C GLY A 78 20.26 -3.12 3.55
N TYR A 79 20.83 -3.05 2.34
CA TYR A 79 22.23 -3.40 2.07
C TYR A 79 23.26 -2.63 2.90
N GLY A 80 22.95 -1.39 3.32
CA GLY A 80 23.83 -0.56 4.16
C GLY A 80 25.00 0.10 3.41
N ASP A 81 24.97 0.05 2.09
CA ASP A 81 25.85 0.79 1.18
C ASP A 81 25.56 2.30 1.16
N VAL A 82 24.30 2.67 1.34
CA VAL A 82 23.86 4.05 1.58
C VAL A 82 23.16 4.11 2.93
N VAL A 83 23.50 5.12 3.75
CA VAL A 83 22.87 5.31 5.06
C VAL A 83 22.62 6.79 5.38
N PRO A 84 21.48 7.14 6.00
CA PRO A 84 21.24 8.48 6.50
C PRO A 84 22.06 8.71 7.77
N THR A 85 22.86 9.77 7.76
CA THR A 85 23.69 10.14 8.91
C THR A 85 23.00 11.12 9.84
N THR A 86 22.00 11.86 9.33
CA THR A 86 21.24 12.85 10.09
C THR A 86 20.18 12.22 10.99
N ALA A 87 19.81 12.91 12.07
CA ALA A 87 18.74 12.48 12.96
C ALA A 87 17.38 12.37 12.23
N PHE A 88 17.09 13.33 11.34
CA PHE A 88 15.88 13.33 10.53
C PHE A 88 15.86 12.16 9.53
N GLY A 89 16.95 11.94 8.79
CA GLY A 89 17.03 10.85 7.82
C GLY A 89 16.92 9.47 8.46
N ARG A 90 17.39 9.30 9.70
CA ARG A 90 17.18 8.04 10.45
C ARG A 90 15.72 7.83 10.80
N LEU A 91 15.00 8.87 11.23
CA LEU A 91 13.57 8.79 11.49
C LEU A 91 12.80 8.48 10.19
N ASP A 92 13.17 9.15 9.10
CA ASP A 92 12.55 8.97 7.80
C ASP A 92 12.79 7.56 7.24
N ALA A 93 13.97 6.98 7.44
CA ALA A 93 14.25 5.58 7.10
C ALA A 93 13.37 4.59 7.89
N LEU A 94 13.05 4.87 9.15
CA LEU A 94 12.11 4.05 9.93
C LEU A 94 10.69 4.13 9.34
N LEU A 95 10.26 5.33 8.95
CA LEU A 95 8.95 5.54 8.32
C LEU A 95 8.87 4.84 6.95
N LEU A 96 9.92 4.93 6.13
CA LEU A 96 10.02 4.23 4.84
C LEU A 96 9.94 2.71 5.01
N GLY A 97 10.61 2.15 6.02
CA GLY A 97 10.52 0.72 6.32
C GLY A 97 9.11 0.30 6.71
N LEU A 98 8.45 1.08 7.58
CA LEU A 98 7.07 0.82 7.99
C LEU A 98 6.09 0.91 6.80
N ASP A 99 6.23 1.94 5.97
CA ASP A 99 5.41 2.15 4.77
C ASP A 99 5.54 0.97 3.78
N GLY A 100 6.78 0.53 3.50
CA GLY A 100 7.02 -0.63 2.65
C GLY A 100 6.43 -1.94 3.19
N LEU A 101 6.45 -2.14 4.51
CA LEU A 101 5.74 -3.27 5.16
C LEU A 101 4.23 -3.18 4.94
N LEU A 102 3.64 -1.98 5.05
CA LEU A 102 2.20 -1.78 4.83
C LEU A 102 1.81 -2.06 3.38
N ILE A 103 2.58 -1.58 2.40
CA ILE A 103 2.36 -1.86 0.98
C ILE A 103 2.43 -3.36 0.72
N THR A 104 3.48 -4.02 1.19
CA THR A 104 3.66 -5.47 1.00
C THR A 104 2.54 -6.26 1.67
N GLY A 105 2.16 -5.91 2.90
CA GLY A 105 1.07 -6.54 3.62
C GLY A 105 -0.28 -6.37 2.92
N LEU A 106 -0.54 -5.19 2.35
CA LEU A 106 -1.76 -4.92 1.59
C LEU A 106 -1.83 -5.79 0.32
N ILE A 107 -0.72 -5.89 -0.42
CA ILE A 107 -0.63 -6.74 -1.62
C ILE A 107 -0.90 -8.21 -1.25
N ILE A 108 -0.28 -8.71 -0.18
CA ILE A 108 -0.49 -10.08 0.30
C ILE A 108 -1.95 -10.28 0.71
N ALA A 109 -2.55 -9.35 1.46
CA ALA A 109 -3.94 -9.44 1.88
C ALA A 109 -4.91 -9.47 0.69
N ALA A 110 -4.67 -8.65 -0.33
CA ALA A 110 -5.45 -8.66 -1.56
C ALA A 110 -5.33 -9.99 -2.30
N ALA A 111 -4.11 -10.54 -2.41
CA ALA A 111 -3.87 -11.85 -3.02
C ALA A 111 -4.59 -12.97 -2.27
N VAL A 112 -4.50 -13.00 -0.94
CA VAL A 112 -5.20 -14.00 -0.09
C VAL A 112 -6.71 -13.90 -0.25
N ARG A 113 -7.28 -12.69 -0.25
CA ARG A 113 -8.72 -12.51 -0.49
C ARG A 113 -9.14 -13.01 -1.87
N GLY A 114 -8.32 -12.78 -2.89
CA GLY A 114 -8.55 -13.31 -4.24
C GLY A 114 -8.59 -14.84 -4.27
N VAL A 115 -7.63 -15.49 -3.62
CA VAL A 115 -7.59 -16.96 -3.52
C VAL A 115 -8.79 -17.51 -2.74
N GLN A 116 -9.17 -16.88 -1.63
CA GLN A 116 -10.32 -17.31 -0.82
C GLN A 116 -11.65 -17.16 -1.58
N ALA A 117 -11.80 -16.12 -2.39
CA ALA A 117 -12.98 -15.92 -3.22
C ALA A 117 -13.11 -17.04 -4.27
N ALA A 118 -12.00 -17.41 -4.94
CA ALA A 118 -11.98 -18.48 -5.94
C ALA A 118 -12.23 -19.87 -5.30
N SER A 119 -11.64 -20.15 -4.14
CA SER A 119 -11.84 -21.43 -3.45
C SER A 119 -13.29 -21.65 -3.01
N ARG A 120 -14.02 -20.59 -2.65
CA ARG A 120 -15.42 -20.67 -2.19
C ARG A 120 -16.38 -21.05 -3.33
N GLU A 121 -16.05 -20.71 -4.57
CA GLU A 121 -16.88 -21.02 -5.74
C GLU A 121 -16.80 -22.52 -6.13
N ILE A 122 -15.67 -23.18 -5.84
CA ILE A 122 -15.45 -24.60 -6.13
C ILE A 122 -16.13 -25.52 -5.11
N ASP A 123 -16.34 -25.05 -3.87
CA ASP A 123 -16.85 -25.83 -2.75
C ASP A 123 -18.41 -25.86 -2.65
N LEU A 124 -19.13 -25.47 -3.70
CA LEU A 124 -20.59 -25.56 -3.77
C LEU A 124 -21.00 -26.93 -4.37
N PRO A 125 -21.54 -27.87 -3.57
CA PRO A 125 -22.13 -29.11 -4.10
C PRO A 125 -23.46 -28.84 -4.81
N ASP A 126 -23.66 -29.53 -5.94
CA ASP A 126 -24.88 -29.56 -6.76
C ASP A 126 -26.18 -29.85 -5.99
#